data_AF-A0A2U3RMV1-F1
#
_entry.id   AF-A0A2U3RMV1-F1
#
_cell.length_a   1.000
_cell.length_b   1.000
_cell.length_c   1.000
_cell.angle_alpha   90.00
_cell.angle_beta   90.00
_cell.angle_gamma   90.00
#
_symmetry.space_group_name_H-M   'P 1'
#
loop_
_entity.id
_entity.type
_entity.pdbx_description
1 polymer ?
#
loop_
_entity_poly.entity_id
_entity_poly.type
_entity_poly.pdbx_seq_one_letter_code
_entity_poly.pdbx_strand_id
1 'polypeptide(L)'
;MNIRVLRFMIGLIALVKFSDVYAVEYTLQDDELLKLEISDSGPTRINLKDEKINDILMYPQNAAEVVVHESGYLFIAPREEGNKVYLTVIGEHQTIPICSVMTLIQKN
;
A
#
# COMPACT_ATOMS: atom_id res chain seq x y z
N MET A 1 25.25 -20.65 -41.30
CA MET A 1 23.83 -21.05 -41.33
C MET A 1 23.31 -21.08 -39.90
N ASN A 2 22.07 -20.67 -39.71
CA ASN A 2 21.52 -19.94 -38.56
C ASN A 2 20.61 -20.85 -37.70
N ILE A 3 20.19 -20.35 -36.50
CA ILE A 3 19.00 -20.75 -35.69
C ILE A 3 19.30 -21.84 -34.60
N ARG A 4 19.00 -21.72 -33.29
CA ARG A 4 17.74 -21.33 -32.57
C ARG A 4 17.95 -20.71 -31.19
N VAL A 5 17.14 -19.69 -30.92
CA VAL A 5 16.89 -18.98 -29.65
C VAL A 5 16.52 -19.95 -28.51
N LEU A 6 17.19 -19.82 -27.36
CA LEU A 6 16.79 -20.44 -26.10
C LEU A 6 15.67 -19.59 -25.47
N ARG A 7 14.44 -20.08 -25.53
CA ARG A 7 13.27 -19.48 -24.86
C ARG A 7 13.16 -20.05 -23.46
N PHE A 8 13.43 -19.25 -22.43
CA PHE A 8 13.02 -19.59 -21.07
C PHE A 8 11.52 -19.33 -20.94
N MET A 9 10.73 -20.40 -21.04
CA MET A 9 9.32 -20.41 -20.64
C MET A 9 9.27 -20.77 -19.16
N ILE A 10 8.98 -19.80 -18.29
CA ILE A 10 8.54 -20.10 -16.92
C ILE A 10 7.04 -19.85 -16.90
N GLY A 11 6.27 -20.94 -17.03
CA GLY A 11 4.81 -20.94 -16.97
C GLY A 11 4.29 -21.31 -15.59
N LEU A 12 3.71 -20.32 -14.92
CA LEU A 12 2.41 -20.28 -14.22
C LEU A 12 2.07 -21.30 -13.10
N ILE A 13 1.91 -20.81 -11.86
CA ILE A 13 0.97 -21.29 -10.80
C ILE A 13 0.67 -20.03 -9.93
N ALA A 14 -0.53 -19.49 -9.70
CA ALA A 14 -1.89 -20.03 -9.61
C ALA A 14 -2.94 -19.03 -10.16
N LEU A 15 -4.11 -19.59 -10.49
CA LEU A 15 -5.34 -18.92 -10.87
C LEU A 15 -5.95 -18.19 -9.66
N VAL A 16 -5.69 -16.89 -9.52
CA VAL A 16 -6.45 -15.99 -8.62
C VAL A 16 -6.81 -14.76 -9.44
N LYS A 17 -8.08 -14.35 -9.39
CA LYS A 17 -8.64 -13.27 -10.22
C LYS A 17 -7.76 -12.01 -10.13
N PHE A 18 -7.14 -11.61 -11.24
CA PHE A 18 -6.54 -10.27 -11.39
C PHE A 18 -7.66 -9.26 -11.61
N SER A 19 -8.38 -8.89 -10.55
CA SER A 19 -9.29 -7.75 -10.56
C SER A 19 -8.52 -6.50 -10.13
N ASP A 20 -8.26 -5.61 -11.10
CA ASP A 20 -7.98 -4.17 -10.98
C ASP A 20 -6.90 -3.71 -9.98
N VAL A 21 -5.63 -3.78 -10.40
CA VAL A 21 -4.57 -2.96 -9.78
C VAL A 21 -4.75 -1.52 -10.23
N TYR A 22 -5.03 -0.61 -9.29
CA TYR A 22 -5.15 0.83 -9.53
C TYR A 22 -4.22 1.61 -8.61
N ALA A 23 -3.81 2.80 -9.05
CA ALA A 23 -2.99 3.73 -8.28
C ALA A 23 -3.68 5.10 -8.24
N VAL A 24 -3.60 5.78 -7.10
CA VAL A 24 -4.18 7.11 -6.89
C VAL A 24 -3.09 8.00 -6.29
N GLU A 25 -2.96 9.21 -6.82
CA GLU A 25 -2.07 10.25 -6.29
C GLU A 25 -2.92 11.27 -5.53
N TYR A 26 -2.44 11.67 -4.36
CA TYR A 26 -3.07 12.67 -3.52
C TYR A 26 -2.11 13.84 -3.35
N THR A 27 -2.60 15.06 -3.55
CA THR A 27 -1.89 16.27 -3.17
C THR A 27 -2.44 16.73 -1.83
N LEU A 28 -1.55 16.91 -0.86
CA LEU A 28 -1.89 17.41 0.48
C LEU A 28 -1.55 18.89 0.56
N GLN A 29 -2.48 19.69 1.05
CA GLN A 29 -2.17 21.04 1.53
C GLN A 29 -1.79 21.00 3.01
N ASP A 30 -1.16 22.06 3.49
CA ASP A 30 -0.77 22.18 4.91
C ASP A 30 -2.00 21.99 5.82
N ASP A 31 -1.82 21.22 6.90
CA ASP A 31 -2.86 20.86 7.88
C ASP A 31 -4.02 19.98 7.36
N GLU A 32 -3.97 19.50 6.11
CA GLU A 32 -4.96 18.56 5.61
C GLU A 32 -4.72 17.12 6.09
N LEU A 33 -5.83 16.45 6.38
CA LEU A 33 -5.88 15.08 6.83
C LEU A 33 -6.25 14.16 5.68
N LEU A 34 -5.34 13.24 5.31
CA LEU A 34 -5.62 12.30 4.24
C LEU A 34 -6.57 11.17 4.71
N LYS A 35 -7.60 10.92 3.92
CA LYS A 35 -8.43 9.72 4.05
C LYS A 35 -8.12 8.78 2.90
N LEU A 36 -7.63 7.59 3.24
CA LEU A 36 -7.27 6.55 2.29
C LEU A 36 -8.22 5.36 2.44
N GLU A 37 -8.46 4.71 1.32
CA GLU A 37 -9.12 3.41 1.29
C GLU A 37 -8.12 2.34 0.88
N ILE A 38 -8.12 1.22 1.60
CA ILE A 38 -7.19 0.10 1.37
C ILE A 38 -7.95 -1.17 1.00
N SER A 39 -7.29 -2.03 0.22
CA SER A 39 -7.82 -3.31 -0.21
C SER A 39 -8.11 -4.26 0.97
N ASP A 40 -9.22 -4.99 0.87
CA ASP A 40 -9.61 -6.10 1.77
C ASP A 40 -8.97 -7.45 1.39
N SER A 41 -8.35 -7.52 0.21
CA SER A 41 -7.92 -8.76 -0.46
C SER A 41 -6.40 -8.83 -0.62
N GLY A 42 -5.67 -7.78 -0.24
CA GLY A 42 -4.21 -7.75 -0.28
C GLY A 42 -3.61 -6.47 0.29
N PRO A 43 -2.27 -6.41 0.40
CA PRO A 43 -1.59 -5.22 0.90
C PRO A 43 -1.73 -4.06 -0.08
N THR A 44 -2.10 -2.90 0.46
CA THR A 44 -2.06 -1.62 -0.26
C THR A 44 -0.69 -0.98 -0.05
N ARG A 45 -0.07 -0.52 -1.14
CA ARG A 45 1.21 0.19 -1.10
C ARG A 45 0.99 1.70 -1.04
N ILE A 46 1.59 2.35 -0.06
CA ILE A 46 1.63 3.82 0.09
C ILE A 46 3.07 4.27 -0.09
N ASN A 47 3.26 5.35 -0.86
CA ASN A 47 4.56 5.99 -1.07
C ASN A 47 4.43 7.50 -0.94
N LEU A 48 5.49 8.14 -0.47
CA LEU A 48 5.66 9.58 -0.56
C LEU A 48 6.46 9.90 -1.82
N LYS A 49 6.10 10.96 -2.53
CA LYS A 49 6.81 11.37 -3.73
C LYS A 49 8.15 11.96 -3.33
N ASP A 50 9.20 11.50 -3.99
CA ASP A 50 10.59 11.96 -3.79
C ASP A 50 11.11 11.82 -2.35
N GLU A 51 10.49 10.96 -1.54
CA GLU A 51 10.82 10.77 -0.13
C GLU A 51 10.69 9.30 0.28
N LYS A 52 11.58 8.83 1.15
CA LYS A 52 11.44 7.52 1.79
C LYS A 52 10.66 7.63 3.08
N ILE A 53 9.74 6.69 3.26
CA ILE A 53 9.09 6.47 4.56
C ILE A 53 10.08 5.71 5.44
N ASN A 54 10.43 6.31 6.58
CA ASN A 54 11.37 5.73 7.54
C ASN A 54 10.65 5.05 8.69
N ASP A 55 9.53 5.61 9.13
CA ASP A 55 8.79 5.10 10.27
C ASP A 55 7.31 5.46 10.18
N ILE A 56 6.51 4.85 11.05
CA ILE A 56 5.09 5.12 11.19
C ILE A 56 4.66 5.14 12.64
N LEU A 57 3.57 5.87 12.91
CA LEU A 57 2.78 5.69 14.11
C LEU A 57 1.39 5.19 13.71
N MET A 58 0.86 4.22 14.43
CA MET A 58 -0.44 3.63 14.13
C MET A 58 -1.33 3.53 15.36
N TYR A 59 -2.61 3.88 15.21
CA TYR A 59 -3.65 3.70 16.22
C TYR A 59 -4.97 3.22 15.58
N PRO A 60 -5.67 2.23 16.16
CA PRO A 60 -5.22 1.36 17.24
C PRO A 60 -3.98 0.56 16.82
N GLN A 61 -3.09 0.28 17.77
CA GLN A 61 -1.99 -0.64 17.51
C GLN A 61 -2.56 -2.02 17.14
N ASN A 62 -1.94 -2.69 16.18
CA ASN A 62 -2.35 -4.00 15.64
C ASN A 62 -3.68 -4.05 14.88
N ALA A 63 -4.34 -2.93 14.56
CA ALA A 63 -5.57 -2.96 13.75
C ALA A 63 -5.33 -3.36 12.27
N ALA A 64 -4.10 -3.19 11.80
CA ALA A 64 -3.63 -3.61 10.49
C ALA A 64 -2.24 -4.26 10.59
N GLU A 65 -1.91 -5.07 9.60
CA GLU A 65 -0.53 -5.46 9.33
C GLU A 65 0.16 -4.36 8.54
N VAL A 66 1.31 -3.91 9.04
CA VAL A 66 2.02 -2.80 8.43
C VAL A 66 3.51 -3.09 8.37
N VAL A 67 4.11 -2.84 7.21
CA VAL A 67 5.54 -3.02 6.95
C VAL A 67 6.09 -1.78 6.25
N VAL A 68 7.11 -1.16 6.85
CA VAL A 68 7.96 -0.19 6.16
C VAL A 68 9.09 -0.97 5.49
N HIS A 69 9.08 -0.99 4.16
CA HIS A 69 10.09 -1.70 3.38
C HIS A 69 11.36 -0.85 3.24
N GLU A 70 12.53 -1.49 3.10
CA GLU A 70 13.84 -0.82 2.97
C GLU A 70 13.94 0.17 1.80
N SER A 71 13.06 0.02 0.80
CA SER A 71 12.95 0.94 -0.34
C SER A 71 12.23 2.26 0.01
N GLY A 72 11.70 2.41 1.23
CA GLY A 72 10.92 3.58 1.66
C GLY A 72 9.42 3.51 1.32
N TYR A 73 8.91 2.32 0.99
CA TYR A 73 7.47 2.11 0.75
C TYR A 73 6.79 1.52 1.98
N LEU A 74 5.56 1.94 2.21
CA LEU A 74 4.69 1.40 3.23
C LEU A 74 3.74 0.38 2.59
N PHE A 75 3.64 -0.80 3.18
CA PHE A 75 2.62 -1.78 2.84
C PHE A 75 1.68 -1.95 4.02
N ILE A 76 0.38 -1.84 3.79
CA ILE A 76 -0.65 -2.00 4.81
C ILE A 76 -1.73 -2.97 4.34
N ALA A 77 -2.09 -3.93 5.19
CA ALA A 77 -3.19 -4.85 4.97
C ALA A 77 -4.11 -4.87 6.20
N PRO A 78 -5.44 -4.82 6.02
CA PRO A 78 -6.36 -4.89 7.15
C PRO A 78 -6.29 -6.27 7.81
N ARG A 79 -6.32 -6.32 9.15
CA ARG A 79 -6.46 -7.61 9.87
C ARG A 79 -7.90 -8.09 9.94
N GLU A 80 -8.83 -7.15 10.05
CA GLU A 80 -10.26 -7.40 10.13
C GLU A 80 -11.00 -6.36 9.28
N GLU A 81 -12.10 -6.77 8.69
CA GLU A 81 -12.95 -5.92 7.86
C GLU A 81 -13.60 -4.81 8.71
N GLY A 82 -13.60 -3.57 8.20
CA GLY A 82 -14.29 -2.44 8.82
C GLY A 82 -13.51 -1.69 9.91
N ASN A 83 -12.28 -2.11 10.23
CA ASN A 83 -11.44 -1.37 11.15
C ASN A 83 -10.99 -0.03 10.57
N LYS A 84 -11.13 1.03 11.37
CA LYS A 84 -10.55 2.35 11.09
C LYS A 84 -9.16 2.40 11.69
N VAL A 85 -8.18 2.71 10.86
CA VAL A 85 -6.79 2.88 11.29
C VAL A 85 -6.38 4.32 11.07
N TYR A 86 -5.78 4.93 12.09
CA TYR A 86 -5.14 6.24 12.05
C TYR A 86 -3.65 5.99 11.90
N LEU A 87 -3.01 6.66 10.94
CA LEU A 87 -1.61 6.42 10.62
C LEU A 87 -0.88 7.76 10.52
N THR A 88 0.31 7.89 11.09
CA THR A 88 1.22 9.00 10.79
C THR A 88 2.42 8.41 10.08
N VAL A 89 2.74 8.95 8.91
CA VAL A 89 3.91 8.57 8.12
C VAL A 89 5.05 9.53 8.45
N ILE A 90 6.21 8.99 8.80
CA ILE A 90 7.41 9.78 9.06
C ILE A 90 8.38 9.53 7.91
N GLY A 91 8.54 10.53 7.06
CA GLY A 91 9.49 10.51 5.96
C GLY A 91 10.90 10.95 6.39
N GLU A 92 11.83 10.97 5.45
CA GLU A 92 13.20 11.48 5.67
C GLU A 92 13.26 12.97 6.03
N HIS A 93 12.34 13.77 5.49
CA HIS A 93 12.40 15.24 5.57
C HIS A 93 11.13 15.85 6.19
N GLN A 94 10.02 15.13 6.18
CA GLN A 94 8.73 15.62 6.69
C GLN A 94 7.89 14.52 7.35
N THR A 95 6.95 14.94 8.19
CA THR A 95 5.98 14.06 8.85
C THR A 95 4.60 14.36 8.30
N ILE A 96 3.89 13.32 7.83
CA ILE A 96 2.56 13.44 7.23
C ILE A 96 1.53 12.67 8.06
N PRO A 97 0.55 13.36 8.69
CA PRO A 97 -0.55 12.70 9.36
C PRO A 97 -1.60 12.18 8.35
N ILE A 98 -2.00 10.91 8.48
CA ILE A 98 -3.08 10.27 7.73
C ILE A 98 -4.23 9.95 8.70
N CYS A 99 -5.35 10.62 8.53
CA CYS A 99 -6.46 10.63 9.49
C CYS A 99 -7.32 9.37 9.44
N SER A 100 -7.49 8.72 8.30
CA SER A 100 -8.15 7.42 8.33
C SER A 100 -7.79 6.58 7.13
N VAL A 101 -7.41 5.35 7.41
CA VAL A 101 -7.31 4.28 6.45
C VAL A 101 -8.51 3.37 6.71
N MET A 102 -9.43 3.29 5.75
CA MET A 102 -10.64 2.46 5.83
C MET A 102 -10.56 1.33 4.81
N THR A 103 -10.99 0.14 5.20
CA THR A 103 -11.06 -1.00 4.25
C THR A 103 -12.18 -0.75 3.24
N LEU A 104 -11.88 -0.81 1.95
CA LEU A 104 -12.89 -0.89 0.89
C LEU A 104 -13.32 -2.35 0.75
N ILE A 105 -14.60 -2.61 0.98
CA ILE A 105 -15.25 -3.83 0.49
C ILE A 105 -15.48 -3.59 -0.99
N GLN A 106 -14.74 -4.24 -1.88
CA GLN A 106 -15.24 -4.40 -3.25
C GLN A 106 -16.40 -5.40 -3.19
N LYS A 107 -17.61 -4.90 -2.90
CA LYS A 107 -18.82 -5.68 -3.16
C LYS A 107 -18.93 -5.81 -4.68
N ASN A 108 -18.56 -6.98 -5.18
CA ASN A 108 -19.02 -7.44 -6.49
C ASN A 108 -20.55 -7.35 -6.58
#